data_AF-A0ABD0P006-F1
#
_entry.id   AF-A0ABD0P006-F1
#
_cell.length_a   1.000
_cell.length_b   1.000
_cell.length_c   1.000
_cell.angle_alpha   90.00
_cell.angle_beta   90.00
_cell.angle_gamma   90.00
#
_symmetry.space_group_name_H-M   'P 1'
#
loop_
_entity.id
_entity.type
_entity.pdbx_description
1 polymer ?
#
loop_
_entity_poly.entity_id
_entity_poly.type
_entity_poly.pdbx_seq_one_letter_code
_entity_poly.pdbx_strand_id
1 'polypeptide(L)' 'NECQNSQICGGASCHNTLGSFRCLCPTGFAFEQMTGGCQDINECSSSQNPCTFGCSNTDGGYLCGCPPGYLRAGQG' A
#
# COMPACT_ATOMS: atom_id res chain seq x y z
N ASN A 1 -21.94 4.80 -13.53
CA ASN A 1 -21.30 5.29 -12.29
C ASN A 1 -20.91 4.08 -11.46
N GLU A 2 -19.76 3.47 -11.73
CA GLU A 2 -19.36 2.22 -11.07
C GLU A 2 -19.16 2.38 -9.55
N CYS A 3 -18.80 3.57 -9.05
CA CYS A 3 -18.74 3.84 -7.60
C CYS A 3 -20.11 3.89 -6.90
N GLN A 4 -21.22 3.64 -7.59
CA GLN A 4 -22.54 3.58 -6.96
C GLN A 4 -22.75 2.28 -6.16
N ASN A 5 -21.91 1.26 -6.39
CA ASN A 5 -21.90 0.03 -5.61
C ASN A 5 -20.74 0.07 -4.61
N SER A 6 -21.02 0.48 -3.36
CA SER A 6 -20.02 0.57 -2.28
C SER A 6 -19.30 -0.74 -1.95
N GLN A 7 -19.80 -1.88 -2.45
CA GLN A 7 -19.13 -3.18 -2.26
C GLN A 7 -17.95 -3.39 -3.23
N ILE A 8 -17.83 -2.57 -4.29
CA ILE A 8 -16.79 -2.76 -5.31
C ILE A 8 -15.38 -2.51 -4.77
N CYS A 9 -15.22 -1.61 -3.80
CA CYS A 9 -13.91 -1.31 -3.20
C CYS A 9 -13.75 -1.82 -1.75
N GLY A 10 -14.78 -2.48 -1.18
CA GLY A 10 -14.84 -3.12 0.15
C GLY A 10 -14.15 -2.43 1.35
N GLY A 11 -13.88 -1.13 1.26
CA GLY A 11 -13.15 -0.33 2.27
C GLY A 11 -12.27 0.77 1.67
N ALA A 12 -11.87 0.65 0.40
CA ALA A 12 -11.09 1.66 -0.31
C ALA A 12 -11.94 2.81 -0.86
N SER A 13 -11.33 3.97 -1.11
CA SER A 13 -12.01 5.11 -1.73
C SER A 13 -12.23 4.85 -3.23
N CYS A 14 -13.48 4.75 -3.66
CA CYS A 14 -13.79 4.63 -5.08
C CYS A 14 -13.71 5.99 -5.78
N HIS A 15 -12.88 6.09 -6.81
CA HIS A 15 -12.77 7.24 -7.69
C HIS A 15 -13.24 6.89 -9.10
N ASN A 16 -14.27 7.58 -9.58
CA ASN A 16 -14.81 7.35 -10.91
C ASN A 16 -13.91 8.04 -11.95
N THR A 17 -13.60 7.35 -13.04
CA THR A 17 -12.77 7.85 -14.15
C THR A 17 -13.56 7.76 -15.46
N LEU A 18 -13.14 8.49 -16.50
CA LEU A 18 -13.82 8.46 -17.79
C LEU A 18 -13.71 7.05 -18.41
N GLY A 19 -14.79 6.27 -18.31
CA GLY A 19 -14.92 4.91 -18.84
C GLY A 19 -14.54 3.77 -17.88
N SER A 20 -14.17 4.06 -16.63
CA SER A 20 -13.86 3.03 -15.61
C SER A 20 -13.91 3.60 -14.18
N PHE A 21 -13.54 2.83 -13.18
CA PHE A 21 -13.32 3.29 -11.80
C PHE A 21 -11.97 2.83 -11.27
N ARG A 22 -11.46 3.54 -10.27
CA ARG A 22 -10.23 3.21 -9.56
C ARG A 22 -10.52 3.18 -8.07
N CYS A 23 -10.24 2.06 -7.42
CA CYS A 23 -10.22 1.99 -5.96
C CYS A 23 -8.86 2.52 -5.48
N LEU A 24 -8.90 3.57 -4.67
CA LEU A 24 -7.74 4.21 -4.05
C LEU A 24 -7.64 3.75 -2.60
N CYS A 25 -6.56 3.03 -2.32
CA CYS A 25 -6.16 2.66 -0.97
C CYS A 25 -5.21 3.71 -0.38
N PRO A 26 -5.00 3.73 0.95
CA PRO A 26 -3.95 4.55 1.55
C PRO A 26 -2.58 4.23 0.95
N THR A 27 -1.63 5.17 1.07
CA THR A 27 -0.23 4.91 0.69
C THR A 27 0.29 3.66 1.41
N GLY A 28 1.04 2.82 0.70
CA GLY A 28 1.48 1.52 1.21
C GLY A 28 0.45 0.39 1.04
N PHE A 29 -0.75 0.64 0.52
CA PHE A 29 -1.75 -0.40 0.28
C PHE A 29 -2.14 -0.53 -1.20
N ALA A 30 -2.31 -1.76 -1.66
CA ALA A 30 -2.83 -2.11 -2.97
C ALA A 30 -4.26 -2.60 -2.85
N PHE A 31 -5.13 -2.12 -3.74
CA PHE A 31 -6.47 -2.65 -3.84
C PHE A 31 -6.44 -4.02 -4.51
N GLU A 32 -6.88 -5.05 -3.78
CA GLU A 32 -6.92 -6.40 -4.27
C GLU A 32 -8.36 -6.80 -4.61
N GLN A 33 -8.65 -6.94 -5.91
CA GLN A 33 -10.00 -7.23 -6.41
C GLN A 33 -10.55 -8.58 -5.94
N MET A 34 -9.69 -9.55 -5.64
CA MET A 34 -10.09 -10.90 -5.23
C MET A 34 -10.61 -10.93 -3.79
N THR A 35 -9.92 -10.26 -2.87
CA THR A 35 -10.37 -10.12 -1.48
C THR A 35 -11.32 -8.93 -1.29
N GLY A 36 -11.39 -8.03 -2.27
CA GLY A 36 -12.24 -6.84 -2.21
C GLY A 36 -11.76 -5.83 -1.18
N GLY A 37 -10.46 -5.76 -0.90
CA GLY A 37 -9.92 -4.95 0.18
C GLY A 37 -8.58 -4.30 -0.16
N CYS A 38 -8.16 -3.35 0.69
CA CYS A 38 -6.81 -2.82 0.66
C CYS A 38 -5.90 -3.80 1.39
N GLN A 39 -4.98 -4.43 0.65
CA GLN A 39 -3.89 -5.21 1.24
C GLN A 39 -2.63 -4.38 1.29
N ASP A 40 -1.93 -4.49 2.41
CA ASP A 40 -0.64 -3.85 2.60
C ASP A 40 0.38 -4.37 1.56
N ILE A 41 1.10 -3.46 0.94
CA ILE A 41 2.10 -3.75 -0.09
C ILE A 41 3.39 -4.07 0.65
N ASN A 42 3.90 -5.29 0.48
CA ASN A 42 5.18 -5.63 1.07
C ASN A 42 6.34 -5.09 0.21
N GLU A 43 6.81 -3.86 0.49
CA GLU A 43 7.93 -3.28 -0.25
C GLU A 43 9.25 -4.02 0.00
N CYS A 44 9.39 -4.71 1.14
CA CYS A 44 10.53 -5.57 1.44
C CYS A 44 10.60 -6.82 0.56
N SER A 45 9.46 -7.31 0.08
CA SER A 45 9.40 -8.43 -0.86
C SER A 45 9.46 -7.95 -2.32
N SER A 46 9.53 -6.64 -2.56
CA SER A 46 9.64 -6.08 -3.89
C SER A 46 11.04 -6.30 -4.45
N SER A 47 11.14 -6.55 -5.76
CA SER A 47 12.43 -6.72 -6.45
C SER A 47 13.35 -5.50 -6.34
N GLN A 48 12.81 -4.33 -5.98
CA GLN A 48 13.55 -3.09 -5.75
C GLN A 48 13.79 -2.79 -4.26
N ASN A 49 13.79 -3.83 -3.41
CA ASN A 49 13.96 -3.79 -1.96
C ASN A 49 14.51 -2.45 -1.44
N PRO A 50 13.66 -1.56 -0.89
CA PRO A 50 14.00 -0.16 -0.68
C PRO A 50 15.04 0.07 0.43
N CYS A 51 15.35 -0.97 1.20
CA CYS A 51 16.26 -0.91 2.34
C CYS A 51 17.58 -1.65 2.08
N THR A 52 18.71 -1.10 2.51
CA THR A 52 20.02 -1.74 2.32
C THR A 52 20.43 -2.67 3.47
N PHE A 53 20.08 -2.32 4.72
CA PHE A 53 20.60 -3.00 5.91
C PHE A 53 19.59 -3.93 6.61
N GLY A 54 18.31 -3.83 6.26
CA GLY A 54 17.22 -4.65 6.80
C GLY A 54 15.89 -4.00 6.46
N CYS A 55 14.88 -4.79 6.12
CA CYS A 55 13.55 -4.29 5.81
C CYS A 55 12.53 -5.02 6.67
N SER A 56 11.62 -4.28 7.28
CA SER A 56 10.47 -4.80 8.02
C SER A 56 9.23 -4.17 7.46
N ASN A 57 8.36 -5.00 6.90
CA ASN A 57 7.09 -4.54 6.40
C ASN A 57 6.18 -4.13 7.56
N THR A 58 5.45 -3.02 7.42
CA THR A 58 4.54 -2.49 8.43
C THR A 58 3.18 -2.19 7.80
N ASP A 59 2.12 -2.13 8.60
CA ASP A 59 0.81 -1.77 8.06
C ASP A 59 0.83 -0.32 7.51
N GLY A 60 0.73 -0.18 6.18
CA GLY A 60 0.79 1.08 5.46
C GLY A 60 2.17 1.54 5.01
N GLY A 61 3.15 0.65 4.95
CA GLY A 61 4.48 0.94 4.37
C GLY A 61 5.58 0.09 4.99
N TYR A 62 6.82 0.58 5.01
CA TYR A 62 7.94 -0.24 5.47
C TYR A 62 8.89 0.50 6.41
N LEU A 63 9.64 -0.29 7.19
CA LEU A 63 10.70 0.16 8.07
C LEU A 63 12.03 -0.41 7.61
N CYS A 64 12.95 0.49 7.27
CA CYS A 64 14.35 0.11 7.07
C CYS A 64 15.10 0.05 8.40
N GLY A 65 15.80 -1.04 8.63
CA GLY A 65 16.82 -1.15 9.65
C GLY A 65 18.01 -0.24 9.32
N CYS A 66 18.53 0.46 10.32
CA CYS A 66 19.73 1.28 10.19
C CYS A 66 20.92 0.62 10.91
N PRO A 67 22.16 0.84 10.45
CA PRO A 67 23.36 0.41 11.16
C PRO A 67 23.49 1.12 12.53
N PRO A 68 24.27 0.54 13.46
CA PRO A 68 24.45 1.12 14.80
C PRO A 68 24.98 2.57 14.71
N GLY A 69 24.29 3.51 15.38
CA GLY A 69 24.62 4.94 15.40
C GLY A 69 23.75 5.83 14.52
N TYR A 70 22.84 5.28 13.72
CA TYR A 70 21.92 6.05 12.87
C TYR A 70 20.50 6.06 13.45
N LEU A 71 19.86 7.24 13.42
CA LEU A 71 18.46 7.43 13.85
C LEU A 71 17.52 7.24 12.65
N ARG A 72 16.37 6.61 12.90
CA ARG A 72 15.38 6.26 11.88
C ARG A 72 14.82 7.53 11.24
N ALA A 73 15.03 7.71 9.94
CA ALA A 73 14.47 8.83 9.17
C ALA A 73 13.09 8.44 8.61
N GLY A 74 12.12 8.22 9.49
CA GLY A 74 10.70 8.14 9.11
C GLY A 74 10.25 6.90 8.34
N GLN A 75 8.93 6.69 8.37
CA GLN A 75 8.18 5.67 7.64
C GLN A 75 7.95 6.19 6.22
N GLY A 76 8.31 5.40 5.20
CA GLY A 76 8.14 5.72 3.79
C GLY A 76 6.97 4.97 3.21
#